data_AF-A0A5C4IZG7-F1
#
_entry.id   AF-A0A5C4IZG7-F1
#
_cell.length_a   1.000
_cell.length_b   1.000
_cell.length_c   1.000
_cell.angle_alpha   90.00
_cell.angle_beta   90.00
_cell.angle_gamma   90.00
#
_symmetry.space_group_name_H-M   'P 1'
#
loop_
_entity.id
_entity.type
_entity.pdbx_description
1 polymer ?
#
loop_
_entity_poly.entity_id
_entity_poly.type
_entity_poly.pdbx_seq_one_letter_code
_entity_poly.pdbx_strand_id
1 'polypeptide(L)'
;MTTVILVLLCLAIGGRELYLASDKRLPRAQAELRELRNQVSELARRHEALTAVVDEATEPAGIPIPPPLPEAPSTEVLDRLDALTGRVERLEKEFGDISGELAGVDLDRDSQHALARSLDAVERDVLELHQEMLDRLDREEGVVTGVVLTEEGEAEALLAGAYERCAAEYGLRVRVRDQRSAQATGAYRGTVYHLSGRRPEVLAEDLLSYVRGLYDPRDSSALNALLTELAALRGGGVARFGPFTAVGTQSALVCGVLPDDGAPPAEPWQLADRLRELPADRQSDLSWLRSDD
;
A
#
# COMPACT_ATOMS: atom_id res chain seq x y z
N MET A 1 18.82 0.30 16.44
CA MET A 1 17.90 -0.28 15.44
C MET A 1 16.48 0.28 15.58
N THR A 2 15.93 0.43 16.79
CA THR A 2 14.58 1.00 17.04
C THR A 2 14.40 2.46 16.60
N THR A 3 15.44 3.29 16.71
CA THR A 3 15.41 4.70 16.29
C THR A 3 15.30 4.87 14.78
N VAL A 4 15.95 4.01 14.00
CA VAL A 4 15.90 4.04 12.52
C VAL A 4 14.51 3.64 12.03
N ILE A 5 13.91 2.62 12.66
CA ILE A 5 12.55 2.16 12.35
C ILE A 5 11.52 3.26 12.62
N LEU A 6 11.64 3.98 13.75
CA LEU A 6 10.76 5.10 14.07
C LEU A 6 10.92 6.27 13.09
N VAL A 7 12.14 6.60 12.68
CA VAL A 7 12.39 7.66 11.69
C VAL A 7 11.78 7.29 10.33
N LEU A 8 11.93 6.04 9.89
CA LEU A 8 11.34 5.55 8.63
C LEU A 8 9.82 5.50 8.69
N LEU A 9 9.23 5.09 9.82
CA LEU A 9 7.79 5.08 10.03
C LEU A 9 7.21 6.52 10.01
N CYS A 10 7.89 7.46 10.67
CA CYS A 10 7.49 8.87 10.65
C CYS A 10 7.59 9.49 9.25
N LEU A 11 8.63 9.14 8.47
CA LEU A 11 8.76 9.57 7.08
C LEU A 11 7.66 8.97 6.19
N ALA A 12 7.33 7.69 6.37
CA ALA A 12 6.28 7.02 5.60
C ALA A 12 4.88 7.60 5.89
N ILE A 13 4.58 7.86 7.16
CA ILE A 13 3.30 8.47 7.58
C ILE A 13 3.24 9.93 7.12
N GLY A 14 4.32 10.70 7.29
CA GLY A 14 4.41 12.09 6.84
C GLY A 14 4.27 12.24 5.32
N GLY A 15 4.91 11.35 4.56
CA GLY A 15 4.81 11.32 3.10
C GLY A 15 3.40 10.98 2.62
N ARG A 16 2.71 10.05 3.29
CA ARG A 16 1.34 9.65 2.96
C ARG A 16 0.31 10.75 3.23
N GLU A 17 0.43 11.46 4.36
CA GLU A 17 -0.44 12.61 4.66
C GLU A 17 -0.18 13.78 3.71
N LEU A 18 1.08 14.01 3.32
CA LEU A 18 1.42 15.03 2.32
C LEU A 18 0.88 14.66 0.93
N TYR A 19 0.94 13.37 0.55
CA TYR A 19 0.38 12.83 -0.69
C TYR A 19 -1.15 12.97 -0.74
N LEU A 20 -1.85 12.66 0.35
CA LEU A 20 -3.32 12.82 0.43
C LEU A 20 -3.75 14.29 0.47
N ALA A 21 -2.96 15.17 1.09
CA ALA A 21 -3.22 16.60 1.06
C ALA A 21 -3.00 17.20 -0.33
N SER A 22 -2.01 16.71 -1.09
CA SER A 22 -1.76 17.13 -2.46
C SER A 22 -2.78 16.56 -3.44
N ASP A 23 -3.24 15.32 -3.26
CA ASP A 23 -4.31 14.71 -4.05
C ASP A 23 -5.66 15.41 -3.87
N LYS A 24 -5.97 15.93 -2.68
CA LYS A 24 -7.18 16.77 -2.45
C LYS A 24 -7.06 18.18 -3.02
N ARG A 25 -5.83 18.71 -3.15
CA ARG A 25 -5.57 20.02 -3.76
C ARG A 25 -5.63 19.95 -5.29
N LEU A 26 -5.30 18.81 -5.89
CA LEU A 26 -5.30 18.59 -7.34
C LEU A 26 -6.68 18.87 -8.01
N PRO A 27 -7.82 18.32 -7.55
CA PRO A 27 -9.12 18.59 -8.15
C PRO A 27 -9.62 20.01 -7.89
N ARG A 28 -9.22 20.63 -6.76
CA ARG A 28 -9.53 22.05 -6.48
C ARG A 28 -8.76 22.99 -7.40
N ALA A 29 -7.46 22.75 -7.58
CA ALA A 29 -6.62 23.51 -8.52
C ALA A 29 -7.10 23.34 -9.98
N GLN A 30 -7.57 22.14 -10.36
CA GLN A 30 -8.16 21.91 -11.69
C GLN A 30 -9.49 22.66 -11.88
N ALA A 31 -10.31 22.79 -10.84
CA ALA A 31 -11.54 23.57 -10.91
C ALA A 31 -11.25 25.08 -11.04
N GLU A 32 -10.30 25.60 -10.26
CA GLU A 32 -9.85 26.99 -10.33
C GLU A 32 -9.21 27.32 -11.68
N LEU A 33 -8.42 26.40 -12.27
CA LEU A 33 -7.87 26.57 -13.61
C LEU A 33 -8.94 26.62 -14.71
N ARG A 34 -10.04 25.87 -14.58
CA ARG A 34 -11.18 25.95 -15.52
C ARG A 34 -11.90 27.28 -15.39
N GLU A 35 -12.10 27.74 -14.15
CA GLU A 35 -12.73 29.03 -13.87
C GLU A 35 -11.89 30.21 -14.41
N LEU A 36 -10.58 30.20 -14.15
CA LEU A 36 -9.65 31.22 -14.69
C LEU A 36 -9.62 31.20 -16.22
N ARG A 37 -9.62 30.02 -16.86
CA ARG A 37 -9.71 29.91 -18.32
C ARG A 37 -11.01 30.50 -18.88
N ASN A 38 -12.13 30.27 -18.20
CA ASN A 38 -13.42 30.88 -18.57
C ASN A 38 -13.37 32.40 -18.44
N GLN A 39 -12.81 32.93 -17.35
CA GLN A 39 -12.66 34.37 -17.13
C GLN A 39 -11.76 35.04 -18.17
N VAL A 40 -10.67 34.39 -18.58
CA VAL A 40 -9.79 34.89 -19.65
C VAL A 40 -10.52 34.87 -21.00
N SER A 41 -11.28 33.81 -21.31
CA SER A 41 -12.06 33.74 -22.55
C SER A 41 -13.14 34.82 -22.63
N GLU A 42 -13.77 35.13 -21.50
CA GLU A 42 -14.78 36.17 -21.38
C GLU A 42 -14.17 37.57 -21.50
N LEU A 43 -12.99 37.80 -20.90
CA LEU A 43 -12.25 39.05 -21.04
C LEU A 43 -11.75 39.26 -22.48
N ALA A 44 -11.26 38.21 -23.13
CA ALA A 44 -10.87 38.26 -24.54
C ALA A 44 -12.05 38.64 -25.44
N ARG A 45 -13.23 38.04 -25.20
CA ARG A 45 -14.46 38.36 -25.94
C ARG A 45 -14.93 39.81 -25.70
N ARG A 46 -14.82 40.31 -24.47
CA ARG A 46 -15.13 41.70 -24.14
C ARG A 46 -14.15 42.68 -24.79
N HIS A 47 -12.87 42.32 -24.84
CA HIS A 47 -11.86 43.10 -25.54
C HIS A 47 -12.16 43.16 -27.03
N GLU A 48 -12.44 42.04 -27.68
CA GLU A 48 -12.81 41.98 -29.10
C GLU A 48 -14.08 42.82 -29.41
N ALA A 49 -15.09 42.77 -28.53
CA ALA A 49 -16.28 43.61 -28.66
C ALA A 49 -15.98 45.11 -28.49
N LEU A 50 -15.10 45.47 -27.55
CA LEU A 50 -14.64 46.86 -27.38
C LEU A 50 -13.81 47.34 -28.56
N THR A 51 -12.93 46.50 -29.11
CA THR A 51 -12.15 46.80 -30.31
C THR A 51 -13.07 47.02 -31.51
N ALA A 52 -14.08 46.17 -31.69
CA ALA A 52 -15.07 46.33 -32.76
C ALA A 52 -15.87 47.64 -32.65
N VAL A 53 -16.26 48.05 -31.44
CA VAL A 53 -16.96 49.34 -31.21
C VAL A 53 -16.03 50.54 -31.46
N VAL A 54 -14.74 50.42 -31.13
CA VAL A 54 -13.74 51.45 -31.42
C VAL A 54 -13.47 51.55 -32.93
N ASP A 55 -13.41 50.42 -33.63
CA ASP A 55 -13.25 50.36 -35.08
C ASP A 55 -14.49 50.94 -35.79
N GLU A 56 -15.70 50.63 -35.32
CA GLU A 56 -16.97 51.19 -35.83
C GLU A 56 -17.08 52.71 -35.56
N ALA A 57 -16.56 53.19 -34.42
CA ALA A 57 -16.45 54.62 -34.14
C ALA A 57 -15.35 55.33 -34.98
N THR A 58 -14.47 54.57 -35.63
CA THR A 58 -13.37 55.08 -36.47
C THR A 58 -13.71 55.00 -37.97
N GLU A 59 -14.88 54.48 -38.38
CA GLU A 59 -15.34 54.55 -39.77
C GLU A 59 -15.68 56.00 -40.19
N PRO A 60 -15.09 56.54 -41.28
CA PRO A 60 -15.28 57.92 -41.68
C PRO A 60 -16.58 58.09 -42.48
N ALA A 61 -17.67 58.49 -41.81
CA ALA A 61 -18.84 59.02 -42.50
C ALA A 61 -18.54 60.44 -43.00
N GLY A 62 -18.32 60.57 -44.31
CA GLY A 62 -18.04 61.83 -44.98
C GLY A 62 -19.21 62.82 -44.94
N ILE A 63 -19.02 63.93 -44.23
CA ILE A 63 -19.68 65.22 -44.48
C ILE A 63 -18.57 66.30 -44.40
N PRO A 64 -18.38 67.17 -45.41
CA PRO A 64 -17.27 68.12 -45.40
C PRO A 64 -17.56 69.27 -44.41
N ILE A 65 -16.88 69.26 -43.27
CA ILE A 65 -16.78 70.38 -42.34
C ILE A 65 -15.38 71.00 -42.53
N PRO A 66 -15.22 72.34 -42.58
CA PRO A 66 -13.93 72.99 -42.83
C PRO A 66 -12.95 72.67 -41.70
N PRO A 67 -11.63 72.57 -41.97
CA PRO A 67 -10.68 72.05 -41.01
C PRO A 67 -10.50 73.02 -39.83
N PRO A 68 -10.75 72.60 -38.57
CA PRO A 68 -10.10 73.23 -37.44
C PRO A 68 -8.66 72.72 -37.35
N LEU A 69 -7.78 73.60 -36.86
CA LEU A 69 -6.35 73.40 -36.64
C LEU A 69 -6.05 72.10 -35.86
N PRO A 70 -4.82 71.55 -35.95
CA PRO A 70 -4.45 70.33 -35.24
C PRO A 70 -4.47 70.58 -33.73
N GLU A 71 -5.59 70.25 -33.08
CA GLU A 71 -5.60 70.07 -31.63
C GLU A 71 -4.75 68.83 -31.34
N ALA A 72 -3.66 69.06 -30.62
CA ALA A 72 -2.82 68.00 -30.08
C ALA A 72 -3.73 66.96 -29.39
N PRO A 73 -3.43 65.65 -29.50
CA PRO A 73 -4.17 64.63 -28.78
C PRO A 73 -4.28 65.07 -27.32
N SER A 74 -5.51 65.13 -26.79
CA SER A 74 -5.72 65.57 -25.41
C SER A 74 -4.81 64.74 -24.51
N THR A 75 -4.04 65.42 -23.66
CA THR A 75 -3.03 64.81 -22.78
C THR A 75 -3.61 63.66 -21.97
N GLU A 76 -4.91 63.71 -21.67
CA GLU A 76 -5.68 62.67 -20.99
C GLU A 76 -5.74 61.32 -21.74
N VAL A 77 -5.79 61.31 -23.07
CA VAL A 77 -5.82 60.08 -23.88
C VAL A 77 -4.43 59.47 -23.98
N LEU A 78 -3.40 60.31 -24.13
CA LEU A 78 -1.99 59.89 -24.07
C LEU A 78 -1.64 59.34 -22.68
N ASP A 79 -2.05 60.01 -21.60
CA ASP A 79 -1.85 59.55 -20.22
C ASP A 79 -2.55 58.21 -19.94
N ARG A 80 -3.74 57.97 -20.53
CA ARG A 80 -4.43 56.68 -20.43
C ARG A 80 -3.73 55.57 -21.21
N LEU A 81 -3.19 55.87 -22.40
CA LEU A 81 -2.42 54.91 -23.18
C LEU A 81 -1.10 54.58 -22.47
N ASP A 82 -0.38 55.55 -21.92
CA ASP A 82 0.82 55.32 -21.12
C ASP A 82 0.52 54.52 -19.84
N ALA A 83 -0.61 54.78 -19.18
CA ALA A 83 -1.06 53.99 -18.04
C ALA A 83 -1.43 52.55 -18.42
N LEU A 84 -1.99 52.33 -19.61
CA LEU A 84 -2.27 51.00 -20.15
C LEU A 84 -0.97 50.27 -20.51
N THR A 85 -0.04 50.93 -21.19
CA THR A 85 1.28 50.37 -21.54
C THR A 85 2.04 49.96 -20.27
N GLY A 86 2.04 50.80 -19.23
CA GLY A 86 2.64 50.45 -17.93
C GLY A 86 1.89 49.37 -17.12
N ARG A 87 0.64 49.07 -17.45
CA ARG A 87 -0.11 47.92 -16.90
C ARG A 87 0.18 46.65 -17.70
N VAL A 88 0.32 46.74 -19.01
CA VAL A 88 0.70 45.62 -19.89
C VAL A 88 2.11 45.15 -19.52
N GLU A 89 3.07 46.07 -19.37
CA GLU A 89 4.45 45.72 -19.00
C GLU A 89 4.53 45.05 -17.61
N ARG A 90 3.67 45.46 -16.67
CA ARG A 90 3.53 44.78 -15.36
C ARG A 90 2.93 43.39 -15.48
N LEU A 91 1.88 43.23 -16.29
CA LEU A 91 1.26 41.93 -16.53
C LEU A 91 2.20 40.97 -17.27
N GLU A 92 2.98 41.45 -18.23
CA GLU A 92 4.00 40.66 -18.92
C GLU A 92 5.07 40.16 -17.94
N LYS A 93 5.49 41.03 -17.01
CA LYS A 93 6.44 40.65 -15.96
C LYS A 93 5.86 39.63 -14.99
N GLU A 94 4.64 39.85 -14.51
CA GLU A 94 3.93 38.90 -13.62
C GLU A 94 3.71 37.55 -14.33
N PHE A 95 3.38 37.55 -15.63
CA PHE A 95 3.22 36.32 -16.40
C PHE A 95 4.55 35.59 -16.60
N GLY A 96 5.66 36.31 -16.79
CA GLY A 96 7.00 35.75 -16.84
C GLY A 96 7.40 35.07 -15.52
N ASP A 97 7.11 35.72 -14.39
CA ASP A 97 7.39 35.17 -13.06
C ASP A 97 6.55 33.91 -12.78
N ILE A 98 5.24 33.93 -13.08
CA ILE A 98 4.35 32.77 -12.94
C ILE A 98 4.77 31.63 -13.87
N SER A 99 5.15 31.93 -15.11
CA SER A 99 5.63 30.92 -16.05
C SER A 99 6.93 30.28 -15.58
N GLY A 100 7.82 31.05 -14.94
CA GLY A 100 9.04 30.53 -14.34
C GLY A 100 8.77 29.64 -13.13
N GLU A 101 7.85 30.05 -12.24
CA GLU A 101 7.43 29.24 -11.09
C GLU A 101 6.78 27.92 -11.53
N LEU A 102 5.90 27.97 -12.54
CA LEU A 102 5.24 26.78 -13.09
C LEU A 102 6.25 25.79 -13.70
N ALA A 103 7.22 26.27 -14.48
CA ALA A 103 8.28 25.43 -15.04
C ALA A 103 9.15 24.77 -13.95
N GLY A 104 9.38 25.46 -12.84
CA GLY A 104 10.07 24.90 -11.67
C GLY A 104 9.28 23.79 -10.99
N VAL A 105 7.96 23.95 -10.86
CA VAL A 105 7.06 22.94 -10.30
C VAL A 105 6.96 21.71 -11.21
N ASP A 106 6.90 21.91 -12.53
CA ASP A 106 6.87 20.80 -13.50
C ASP A 106 8.16 19.97 -13.44
N LEU A 107 9.33 20.62 -13.32
CA LEU A 107 10.62 19.93 -13.15
C LEU A 107 10.69 19.11 -11.85
N ASP A 108 10.17 19.66 -10.74
CA ASP A 108 10.11 18.94 -9.46
C ASP A 108 9.21 17.70 -9.57
N ARG A 109 8.04 17.85 -10.22
CA ARG A 109 7.11 16.74 -10.46
C ARG A 109 7.71 15.65 -11.34
N ASP A 110 8.44 16.00 -12.39
CA ASP A 110 9.13 15.03 -13.24
C ASP A 110 10.22 14.28 -12.47
N SER A 111 10.94 14.96 -11.59
CA SER A 111 11.94 14.33 -10.71
C SER A 111 11.29 13.33 -9.73
N GLN A 112 10.14 13.69 -9.15
CA GLN A 112 9.37 12.81 -8.27
C GLN A 112 8.83 11.58 -9.02
N HIS A 113 8.33 11.76 -10.26
CA HIS A 113 7.90 10.63 -11.08
C HIS A 113 9.07 9.73 -11.52
N ALA A 114 10.26 10.28 -11.76
CA ALA A 114 11.45 9.48 -12.02
C ALA A 114 11.88 8.67 -10.78
N LEU A 115 11.84 9.30 -9.59
CA LEU A 115 12.10 8.61 -8.32
C LEU A 115 11.10 7.50 -8.05
N ALA A 116 9.79 7.75 -8.22
CA ALA A 116 8.75 6.74 -8.07
C ALA A 116 9.01 5.53 -8.97
N ARG A 117 9.30 5.75 -10.25
CA ARG A 117 9.65 4.66 -11.19
C ARG A 117 10.93 3.91 -10.78
N SER A 118 11.91 4.61 -10.22
CA SER A 118 13.13 3.98 -9.72
C SER A 118 12.85 3.10 -8.49
N LEU A 119 11.97 3.54 -7.59
CA LEU A 119 11.54 2.76 -6.44
C LEU A 119 10.74 1.53 -6.88
N ASP A 120 9.82 1.68 -7.83
CA ASP A 120 9.07 0.55 -8.41
C ASP A 120 9.97 -0.46 -9.12
N ALA A 121 11.09 -0.01 -9.70
CA ALA A 121 12.09 -0.89 -10.30
C ALA A 121 12.87 -1.65 -9.23
N VAL A 122 13.36 -0.95 -8.20
CA VAL A 122 14.06 -1.58 -7.07
C VAL A 122 13.16 -2.56 -6.33
N GLU A 123 11.88 -2.25 -6.13
CA GLU A 123 10.92 -3.17 -5.51
C GLU A 123 10.78 -4.46 -6.32
N ARG A 124 10.67 -4.35 -7.66
CA ARG A 124 10.63 -5.51 -8.55
C ARG A 124 11.92 -6.33 -8.50
N ASP A 125 13.08 -5.68 -8.56
CA ASP A 125 14.38 -6.36 -8.50
C ASP A 125 14.56 -7.10 -7.16
N VAL A 126 14.09 -6.51 -6.04
CA VAL A 126 14.12 -7.15 -4.72
C VAL A 126 13.21 -8.37 -4.69
N LEU A 127 12.00 -8.29 -5.24
CA LEU A 127 11.09 -9.44 -5.32
C LEU A 127 11.64 -10.56 -6.21
N GLU A 128 12.28 -10.22 -7.32
CA GLU A 128 12.91 -11.20 -8.21
C GLU A 128 14.08 -11.91 -7.52
N LEU A 129 14.99 -11.14 -6.89
CA LEU A 129 16.10 -11.72 -6.13
C LEU A 129 15.60 -12.57 -4.95
N HIS A 130 14.53 -12.13 -4.30
CA HIS A 130 13.90 -12.88 -3.22
C HIS A 130 13.41 -14.25 -3.71
N GLN A 131 12.70 -14.26 -4.84
CA GLN A 131 12.21 -15.49 -5.43
C GLN A 131 13.36 -16.38 -5.91
N GLU A 132 14.40 -15.83 -6.53
CA GLU A 132 15.57 -16.61 -6.94
C GLU A 132 16.28 -17.25 -5.73
N MET A 133 16.42 -16.51 -4.63
CA MET A 133 17.01 -17.02 -3.39
C MET A 133 16.18 -18.18 -2.82
N LEU A 134 14.86 -18.06 -2.80
CA LEU A 134 13.97 -19.13 -2.36
C LEU A 134 14.06 -20.35 -3.28
N ASP A 135 14.06 -20.16 -4.60
CA ASP A 135 14.16 -21.25 -5.58
C ASP A 135 15.50 -22.00 -5.47
N ARG A 136 16.59 -21.28 -5.19
CA ARG A 136 17.90 -21.91 -4.94
C ARG A 136 17.89 -22.70 -3.65
N LEU A 137 17.30 -22.15 -2.60
CA LEU A 137 17.21 -22.83 -1.31
C LEU A 137 16.31 -24.06 -1.37
N ASP A 138 15.23 -24.00 -2.13
CA ASP A 138 14.33 -25.13 -2.35
C ASP A 138 15.07 -26.30 -3.05
N ARG A 139 15.90 -25.96 -4.05
CA ARG A 139 16.75 -26.94 -4.73
C ARG A 139 17.82 -27.56 -3.83
N GLU A 140 18.38 -26.81 -2.88
CA GLU A 140 19.52 -27.24 -2.05
C GLU A 140 19.10 -27.92 -0.73
N GLU A 141 18.18 -27.32 0.01
CA GLU A 141 17.79 -27.71 1.38
C GLU A 141 16.31 -28.12 1.51
N GLY A 142 15.48 -27.79 0.51
CA GLY A 142 14.01 -27.83 0.61
C GLY A 142 13.45 -26.64 1.39
N VAL A 143 12.44 -25.98 0.83
CA VAL A 143 11.74 -24.86 1.49
C VAL A 143 10.37 -25.32 1.98
N VAL A 144 10.05 -24.98 3.23
CA VAL A 144 8.75 -25.20 3.83
C VAL A 144 8.07 -23.86 4.02
N THR A 145 6.94 -23.66 3.35
CA THR A 145 6.10 -22.48 3.53
C THR A 145 5.31 -22.63 4.83
N GLY A 146 5.54 -21.71 5.75
CA GLY A 146 4.89 -21.63 7.05
C GLY A 146 3.87 -20.51 7.11
N VAL A 147 2.78 -20.72 7.84
CA VAL A 147 1.78 -19.66 8.06
C VAL A 147 1.32 -19.68 9.50
N VAL A 148 1.33 -18.51 10.14
CA VAL A 148 0.70 -18.30 11.45
C VAL A 148 -0.35 -17.21 11.29
N LEU A 149 -1.60 -17.50 11.66
CA LEU A 149 -2.70 -16.54 11.66
C LEU A 149 -3.41 -16.55 13.01
N THR A 150 -3.86 -15.39 13.43
CA THR A 150 -4.69 -15.21 14.63
C THR A 150 -5.69 -14.07 14.43
N GLU A 151 -6.89 -14.23 14.95
CA GLU A 151 -7.87 -13.14 15.09
C GLU A 151 -7.46 -12.16 16.19
N GLU A 152 -6.79 -12.69 17.22
CA GLU A 152 -6.32 -11.94 18.37
C GLU A 152 -4.95 -11.35 18.06
N GLY A 153 -4.94 -10.11 17.58
CA GLY A 153 -3.70 -9.42 17.22
C GLY A 153 -2.69 -9.31 18.37
N GLU A 154 -3.13 -9.30 19.63
CA GLU A 154 -2.24 -9.26 20.80
C GLU A 154 -1.53 -10.61 21.04
N ALA A 155 -2.19 -11.73 20.68
CA ALA A 155 -1.63 -13.07 20.81
C ALA A 155 -0.68 -13.45 19.66
N GLU A 156 -0.62 -12.65 18.58
CA GLU A 156 0.22 -12.94 17.40
C GLU A 156 1.69 -13.11 17.77
N ALA A 157 2.23 -12.24 18.64
CA ALA A 157 3.63 -12.29 19.02
C ALA A 157 3.97 -13.55 19.84
N LEU A 158 3.06 -13.98 20.71
CA LEU A 158 3.24 -15.19 21.52
C LEU A 158 3.17 -16.44 20.64
N LEU A 159 2.16 -16.51 19.77
CA LEU A 159 1.97 -17.61 18.84
C LEU A 159 3.12 -17.71 17.82
N ALA A 160 3.57 -16.58 17.28
CA ALA A 160 4.76 -16.51 16.42
C ALA A 160 6.01 -17.00 17.14
N GLY A 161 6.21 -16.59 18.40
CA GLY A 161 7.34 -17.07 19.20
C GLY A 161 7.28 -18.57 19.49
N ALA A 162 6.11 -19.12 19.77
CA ALA A 162 5.92 -20.58 19.92
C ALA A 162 6.17 -21.33 18.61
N TYR A 163 5.72 -20.77 17.49
CA TYR A 163 5.93 -21.31 16.16
C TYR A 163 7.42 -21.36 15.78
N GLU A 164 8.16 -20.27 16.00
CA GLU A 164 9.60 -20.21 15.72
C GLU A 164 10.40 -21.19 16.59
N ARG A 165 10.00 -21.37 17.87
CA ARG A 165 10.60 -22.40 18.75
C ARG A 165 10.32 -23.81 18.23
N CYS A 166 9.09 -24.09 17.83
CA CYS A 166 8.71 -25.36 17.21
C CYS A 166 9.52 -25.60 15.94
N ALA A 167 9.60 -24.61 15.05
CA ALA A 167 10.41 -24.70 13.83
C ALA A 167 11.87 -25.09 14.14
N ALA A 168 12.49 -24.41 15.11
CA ALA A 168 13.87 -24.68 15.50
C ALA A 168 14.07 -26.10 16.06
N GLU A 169 13.13 -26.62 16.86
CA GLU A 169 13.22 -27.98 17.43
C GLU A 169 13.18 -29.06 16.34
N TYR A 170 12.35 -28.89 15.31
CA TYR A 170 12.30 -29.80 14.16
C TYR A 170 13.41 -29.53 13.12
N GLY A 171 14.40 -28.70 13.46
CA GLY A 171 15.58 -28.43 12.61
C GLY A 171 15.33 -27.47 11.45
N LEU A 172 14.21 -26.73 11.47
CA LEU A 172 13.91 -25.71 10.49
C LEU A 172 14.57 -24.38 10.86
N ARG A 173 14.99 -23.63 9.84
CA ARG A 173 15.56 -22.29 10.00
C ARG A 173 14.67 -21.27 9.31
N VAL A 174 14.27 -20.24 10.04
CA VAL A 174 13.54 -19.09 9.49
C VAL A 174 14.47 -18.30 8.58
N ARG A 175 14.12 -18.17 7.30
CA ARG A 175 14.89 -17.40 6.31
C ARG A 175 14.22 -16.08 6.00
N VAL A 176 12.90 -16.11 5.89
CA VAL A 176 12.07 -14.95 5.58
C VAL A 176 10.89 -14.92 6.53
N ARG A 177 10.52 -13.70 6.92
CA ARG A 177 9.34 -13.39 7.71
C ARG A 177 8.55 -12.28 7.02
N ASP A 178 7.42 -12.63 6.44
CA ASP A 178 6.53 -11.68 5.77
C ASP A 178 5.30 -11.43 6.63
N GLN A 179 5.18 -10.21 7.15
CA GLN A 179 4.04 -9.83 7.96
C GLN A 179 2.81 -9.65 7.07
N ARG A 180 1.77 -10.44 7.34
CA ARG A 180 0.48 -10.33 6.68
C ARG A 180 -0.40 -9.38 7.48
N SER A 181 -0.69 -8.22 6.90
CA SER A 181 -1.63 -7.27 7.50
C SER A 181 -3.06 -7.81 7.42
N ALA A 182 -3.89 -7.44 8.41
CA ALA A 182 -5.31 -7.84 8.49
C ALA A 182 -6.07 -7.58 7.18
N GLN A 183 -5.71 -6.51 6.46
CA GLN A 183 -6.37 -6.06 5.24
C GLN A 183 -6.39 -7.10 4.12
N ALA A 184 -5.50 -8.11 4.13
CA ALA A 184 -5.42 -9.16 3.11
C ALA A 184 -6.34 -10.37 3.36
N THR A 185 -6.85 -10.58 4.58
CA THR A 185 -7.64 -11.78 4.93
C THR A 185 -8.83 -11.49 5.87
N GLY A 186 -9.16 -10.21 6.10
CA GLY A 186 -10.26 -9.80 6.99
C GLY A 186 -9.77 -9.39 8.39
N ALA A 187 -10.26 -10.04 9.45
CA ALA A 187 -9.87 -9.73 10.83
C ALA A 187 -8.52 -10.37 11.25
N TYR A 188 -8.02 -11.34 10.48
CA TYR A 188 -6.87 -12.16 10.84
C TYR A 188 -5.54 -11.47 10.52
N ARG A 189 -4.71 -11.32 11.55
CA ARG A 189 -3.30 -10.91 11.42
C ARG A 189 -2.42 -12.14 11.42
N GLY A 190 -1.29 -12.07 10.73
CA GLY A 190 -0.41 -13.21 10.72
C GLY A 190 0.95 -12.94 10.10
N THR A 191 1.75 -13.99 10.08
CA THR A 191 3.09 -13.98 9.52
C THR A 191 3.24 -15.20 8.62
N VAL A 192 3.71 -14.99 7.40
CA VAL A 192 4.15 -16.05 6.49
C VAL A 192 5.65 -16.24 6.69
N TYR A 193 6.07 -17.49 6.77
CA TYR A 193 7.44 -17.89 6.98
C TYR A 193 7.94 -18.68 5.78
N HIS A 194 9.15 -18.41 5.33
CA HIS A 194 9.89 -19.35 4.49
C HIS A 194 10.97 -20.00 5.34
N LEU A 195 10.81 -21.29 5.57
CA LEU A 195 11.66 -22.11 6.42
C LEU A 195 12.52 -23.03 5.55
N SER A 196 13.77 -23.29 5.94
CA SER A 196 14.60 -24.28 5.25
C SER A 196 15.19 -25.31 6.20
N GLY A 197 15.65 -26.43 5.63
CA GLY A 197 16.40 -27.47 6.35
C GLY A 197 15.75 -28.84 6.35
N ARG A 198 14.48 -28.95 5.93
CA ARG A 198 13.77 -30.22 5.78
C ARG A 198 12.79 -30.18 4.61
N ARG A 199 12.47 -31.37 4.09
CA ARG A 199 11.41 -31.54 3.10
C ARG A 199 10.03 -31.44 3.73
N PRO A 200 9.07 -30.78 3.08
CA PRO A 200 7.74 -30.52 3.63
C PRO A 200 6.94 -31.79 3.94
N GLU A 201 7.04 -32.82 3.10
CA GLU A 201 6.27 -34.07 3.26
C GLU A 201 6.72 -34.86 4.49
N VAL A 202 8.03 -35.04 4.64
CA VAL A 202 8.62 -35.75 5.78
C VAL A 202 8.34 -35.01 7.09
N LEU A 203 8.46 -33.69 7.08
CA LEU A 203 8.11 -32.85 8.22
C LEU A 203 6.64 -33.03 8.61
N ALA A 204 5.73 -33.02 7.64
CA ALA A 204 4.31 -33.11 7.92
C ALA A 204 3.91 -34.46 8.53
N GLU A 205 4.51 -35.55 8.05
CA GLU A 205 4.34 -36.89 8.61
C GLU A 205 4.89 -36.99 10.04
N ASP A 206 6.10 -36.47 10.29
CA ASP A 206 6.71 -36.45 11.63
C ASP A 206 5.87 -35.66 12.64
N LEU A 207 5.39 -34.47 12.26
CA LEU A 207 4.54 -33.62 13.09
C LEU A 207 3.20 -34.31 13.39
N LEU A 208 2.55 -34.90 12.37
CA LEU A 208 1.29 -35.62 12.56
C LEU A 208 1.48 -36.87 13.43
N SER A 209 2.57 -37.62 13.24
CA SER A 209 2.88 -38.78 14.05
C SER A 209 3.09 -38.40 15.51
N TYR A 210 3.78 -37.30 15.78
CA TYR A 210 3.95 -36.79 17.13
C TYR A 210 2.61 -36.37 17.75
N VAL A 211 1.79 -35.61 17.03
CA VAL A 211 0.47 -35.17 17.49
C VAL A 211 -0.43 -36.36 17.84
N ARG A 212 -0.41 -37.43 17.05
CA ARG A 212 -1.19 -38.64 17.32
C ARG A 212 -0.69 -39.42 18.55
N GLY A 213 0.58 -39.26 18.91
CA GLY A 213 1.19 -39.80 20.12
C GLY A 213 1.09 -38.88 21.34
N LEU A 214 0.48 -37.70 21.20
CA LEU A 214 0.33 -36.73 22.28
C LEU A 214 -0.82 -37.16 23.20
N TYR A 215 -0.46 -37.57 24.41
CA TYR A 215 -1.43 -38.01 25.44
C TYR A 215 -1.32 -37.21 26.75
N ASP A 216 -0.26 -36.42 26.93
CA ASP A 216 -0.03 -35.61 28.14
C ASP A 216 0.05 -34.12 27.77
N PRO A 217 -0.85 -33.26 28.28
CA PRO A 217 -0.79 -31.82 28.07
C PRO A 217 0.46 -31.17 28.67
N ARG A 218 1.19 -31.85 29.57
CA ARG A 218 2.42 -31.35 30.20
C ARG A 218 3.69 -31.71 29.46
N ASP A 219 3.59 -32.28 28.26
CA ASP A 219 4.79 -32.55 27.46
C ASP A 219 5.53 -31.24 27.15
N SER A 220 6.85 -31.26 27.32
CA SER A 220 7.74 -30.11 27.19
C SER A 220 8.12 -29.77 25.75
N SER A 221 7.59 -30.48 24.75
CA SER A 221 7.90 -30.22 23.34
C SER A 221 7.39 -28.84 22.89
N ALA A 222 8.13 -28.22 21.98
CA ALA A 222 7.71 -26.94 21.40
C ALA A 222 6.44 -27.08 20.55
N LEU A 223 6.16 -28.25 19.99
CA LEU A 223 4.91 -28.50 19.27
C LEU A 223 3.71 -28.54 20.21
N ASN A 224 3.81 -29.22 21.36
CA ASN A 224 2.76 -29.19 22.37
C ASN A 224 2.56 -27.76 22.89
N ALA A 225 3.64 -27.00 23.13
CA ALA A 225 3.54 -25.59 23.50
C ALA A 225 2.80 -24.77 22.43
N LEU A 226 3.13 -24.92 21.14
CA LEU A 226 2.43 -24.25 20.05
C LEU A 226 0.94 -24.60 20.00
N LEU A 227 0.60 -25.88 20.14
CA LEU A 227 -0.80 -26.35 20.12
C LEU A 227 -1.57 -25.86 21.34
N THR A 228 -0.92 -25.77 22.50
CA THR A 228 -1.49 -25.21 23.73
C THR A 228 -1.77 -23.72 23.58
N GLU A 229 -0.85 -22.95 22.98
CA GLU A 229 -1.07 -21.53 22.68
C GLU A 229 -2.23 -21.34 21.68
N LEU A 230 -2.33 -22.20 20.65
CA LEU A 230 -3.48 -22.20 19.74
C LEU A 230 -4.80 -22.55 20.44
N ALA A 231 -4.77 -23.49 21.38
CA ALA A 231 -5.93 -23.88 22.18
C ALA A 231 -6.40 -22.75 23.11
N ALA A 232 -5.47 -21.96 23.62
CA ALA A 232 -5.74 -20.84 24.54
C ALA A 232 -6.37 -19.62 23.86
N LEU A 233 -6.36 -19.56 22.52
CA LEU A 233 -7.04 -18.50 21.78
C LEU A 233 -8.57 -18.59 21.99
N ARG A 234 -9.17 -17.43 22.25
CA ARG A 234 -10.62 -17.19 22.28
C ARG A 234 -11.18 -16.98 20.86
N GLY A 235 -10.35 -16.51 19.93
CA GLY A 235 -10.65 -16.36 18.51
C GLY A 235 -10.19 -17.54 17.66
N GLY A 236 -10.25 -17.39 16.34
CA GLY A 236 -9.66 -18.35 15.41
C GLY A 236 -8.14 -18.19 15.27
N GLY A 237 -7.43 -19.30 15.14
CA GLY A 237 -5.99 -19.34 14.91
C GLY A 237 -5.58 -20.49 13.98
N VAL A 238 -4.50 -20.28 13.23
CA VAL A 238 -3.94 -21.28 12.31
C VAL A 238 -2.42 -21.28 12.45
N ALA A 239 -1.83 -22.47 12.55
CA ALA A 239 -0.40 -22.67 12.35
C ALA A 239 -0.17 -23.75 11.29
N ARG A 240 0.65 -23.45 10.30
CA ARG A 240 0.96 -24.35 9.18
C ARG A 240 2.47 -24.51 9.02
N PHE A 241 2.89 -25.74 8.76
CA PHE A 241 4.23 -26.11 8.34
C PHE A 241 4.14 -26.90 7.04
N GLY A 242 4.17 -26.21 5.90
CA GLY A 242 3.92 -26.79 4.60
C GLY A 242 2.57 -27.53 4.58
N PRO A 243 2.54 -28.86 4.33
CA PRO A 243 1.31 -29.63 4.33
C PRO A 243 0.64 -29.79 5.72
N PHE A 244 1.42 -29.77 6.80
CA PHE A 244 0.86 -29.91 8.14
C PHE A 244 0.15 -28.63 8.56
N THR A 245 -1.13 -28.73 8.92
CA THR A 245 -1.97 -27.61 9.34
C THR A 245 -2.61 -27.94 10.69
N ALA A 246 -2.44 -27.03 11.66
CA ALA A 246 -3.14 -27.00 12.94
C ALA A 246 -4.07 -25.79 12.97
N VAL A 247 -5.32 -26.02 13.35
CA VAL A 247 -6.37 -25.00 13.37
C VAL A 247 -7.06 -25.01 14.72
N GLY A 248 -7.03 -23.86 15.39
CA GLY A 248 -7.83 -23.58 16.58
C GLY A 248 -9.04 -22.73 16.21
N THR A 249 -10.23 -23.19 16.60
CA THR A 249 -11.45 -22.39 16.62
C THR A 249 -11.96 -22.33 18.06
N GLN A 250 -12.98 -21.50 18.32
CA GLN A 250 -13.63 -21.41 19.64
C GLN A 250 -14.06 -22.77 20.21
N SER A 251 -14.44 -23.72 19.35
CA SER A 251 -15.02 -25.00 19.75
C SER A 251 -14.13 -26.22 19.49
N ALA A 252 -13.02 -26.07 18.77
CA ALA A 252 -12.21 -27.22 18.39
C ALA A 252 -10.73 -26.87 18.14
N LEU A 253 -9.86 -27.84 18.36
CA LEU A 253 -8.47 -27.81 17.90
C LEU A 253 -8.22 -29.05 17.05
N VAL A 254 -8.03 -28.87 15.74
CA VAL A 254 -7.87 -29.97 14.79
C VAL A 254 -6.56 -29.80 14.04
N CYS A 255 -5.81 -30.90 13.91
CA CYS A 255 -4.59 -30.98 13.13
C CYS A 255 -4.75 -31.97 11.98
N GLY A 256 -4.02 -31.77 10.89
CA GLY A 256 -3.93 -32.75 9.82
C GLY A 256 -3.03 -32.32 8.69
N VAL A 257 -2.94 -33.16 7.67
CA VAL A 257 -2.08 -32.94 6.51
C VAL A 257 -2.94 -32.59 5.30
N LEU A 258 -2.85 -31.34 4.86
CA LEU A 258 -3.51 -30.80 3.68
C LEU A 258 -2.46 -30.57 2.58
N PRO A 259 -2.78 -30.78 1.29
CA PRO A 259 -1.87 -30.40 0.22
C PRO A 259 -1.62 -28.89 0.24
N ASP A 260 -0.37 -28.49 -0.01
CA ASP A 260 0.00 -27.09 -0.14
C ASP A 260 -0.36 -26.60 -1.55
N ASP A 261 -1.60 -26.13 -1.72
CA ASP A 261 -2.10 -25.70 -3.02
C ASP A 261 -1.62 -24.28 -3.41
N GLY A 262 -0.74 -23.64 -2.63
CA GLY A 262 -0.30 -22.26 -2.85
C GLY A 262 -1.42 -21.22 -2.76
N ALA A 263 -2.63 -21.64 -2.40
CA ALA A 263 -3.79 -20.78 -2.24
C ALA A 263 -3.61 -19.89 -1.00
N PRO A 264 -4.14 -18.65 -1.01
CA PRO A 264 -4.14 -17.80 0.17
C PRO A 264 -4.75 -18.58 1.34
N PRO A 265 -4.15 -18.51 2.54
CA PRO A 265 -4.63 -19.27 3.68
C PRO A 265 -6.08 -18.86 3.97
N ALA A 266 -6.95 -19.88 3.98
CA ALA A 266 -8.38 -19.74 4.16
C ALA A 266 -8.71 -19.43 5.63
N GLU A 267 -9.93 -18.96 5.85
CA GLU A 267 -10.43 -18.66 7.20
C GLU A 267 -10.36 -19.91 8.09
N PRO A 268 -10.06 -19.77 9.40
CA PRO A 268 -9.83 -20.90 10.29
C PRO A 268 -10.97 -21.93 10.29
N TRP A 269 -12.23 -21.49 10.29
CA TRP A 269 -13.37 -22.43 10.27
C TRP A 269 -13.43 -23.26 8.98
N GLN A 270 -13.14 -22.67 7.82
CA GLN A 270 -13.11 -23.39 6.54
C GLN A 270 -11.99 -24.43 6.49
N LEU A 271 -10.86 -24.14 7.15
CA LEU A 271 -9.75 -25.10 7.28
C LEU A 271 -10.10 -26.21 8.27
N ALA A 272 -10.76 -25.88 9.39
CA ALA A 272 -11.21 -26.88 10.36
C ALA A 272 -12.21 -27.87 9.72
N ASP A 273 -13.17 -27.37 8.93
CA ASP A 273 -14.13 -28.24 8.24
C ASP A 273 -13.45 -29.14 7.20
N ARG A 274 -12.53 -28.59 6.42
CA ARG A 274 -11.71 -29.38 5.48
C ARG A 274 -10.87 -30.45 6.17
N LEU A 275 -10.28 -30.14 7.33
CA LEU A 275 -9.52 -31.11 8.10
C LEU A 275 -10.40 -32.25 8.62
N ARG A 276 -11.63 -31.96 9.04
CA ARG A 276 -12.60 -32.98 9.50
C ARG A 276 -13.04 -33.94 8.40
N GLU A 277 -13.09 -33.47 7.16
CA GLU A 277 -13.42 -34.29 5.99
C GLU A 277 -12.27 -35.25 5.60
N LEU A 278 -11.05 -35.04 6.09
CA LEU A 278 -9.93 -35.95 5.83
C LEU A 278 -10.15 -37.31 6.51
N PRO A 279 -9.61 -38.39 5.92
CA PRO A 279 -9.67 -39.69 6.57
C PRO A 279 -8.88 -39.68 7.89
N ALA A 280 -9.34 -40.48 8.86
CA ALA A 280 -8.89 -40.45 10.26
C ALA A 280 -7.38 -40.76 10.47
N ASP A 281 -6.71 -41.30 9.46
CA ASP A 281 -5.27 -41.52 9.43
C ASP A 281 -4.47 -40.23 9.15
N ARG A 282 -5.11 -39.21 8.58
CA ARG A 282 -4.52 -37.93 8.16
C ARG A 282 -5.00 -36.72 8.97
N GLN A 283 -5.83 -36.95 9.98
CA GLN A 283 -6.28 -35.93 10.92
C GLN A 283 -6.14 -36.39 12.37
N SER A 284 -6.09 -35.43 13.28
CA SER A 284 -6.11 -35.65 14.72
C SER A 284 -6.92 -34.56 15.38
N ASP A 285 -7.94 -34.96 16.16
CA ASP A 285 -8.72 -34.05 16.99
C ASP A 285 -8.05 -33.92 18.36
N LEU A 286 -7.67 -32.70 18.70
CA LEU A 286 -7.03 -32.34 19.95
C LEU A 286 -7.90 -31.36 20.76
N SER A 287 -9.21 -31.35 20.54
CA SER A 287 -10.12 -30.45 21.24
C SER A 287 -10.09 -30.62 22.76
N TRP A 288 -9.58 -31.75 23.26
CA TRP A 288 -9.30 -32.00 24.68
C TRP A 288 -8.21 -31.08 25.28
N LEU A 289 -7.35 -30.45 24.47
CA LEU A 289 -6.38 -29.44 24.91
C LEU A 289 -7.01 -28.09 25.22
N ARG A 290 -8.26 -27.85 24.77
CA ARG A 290 -8.97 -26.61 25.10
C ARG A 290 -9.38 -26.66 26.56
N SER A 291 -9.13 -25.56 27.26
CA SER A 291 -9.67 -25.36 28.62
C SER A 291 -11.11 -24.89 28.48
N ASP A 292 -12.05 -25.56 29.15
CA ASP A 292 -13.46 -25.15 29.26
C ASP A 292 -13.57 -23.94 30.20
N ASP A 293 -13.07 -22.76 29.78
CA ASP A 293 -13.26 -21.50 30.51
C ASP A 293 -14.15 -20.52 29.72
#